data_AF-A0A4V2Y2A4-F1
#
_entry.id   AF-A0A4V2Y2A4-F1
#
_cell.length_a   1.000
_cell.length_b   1.000
_cell.length_c   1.000
_cell.angle_alpha   90.00
_cell.angle_beta   90.00
_cell.angle_gamma   90.00
#
_symmetry.space_group_name_H-M   'P 1'
#
loop_
_entity.id
_entity.type
_entity.pdbx_description
1 polymer ?
#
loop_
_entity_poly.entity_id
_entity_poly.type
_entity_poly.pdbx_seq_one_letter_code
_entity_poly.pdbx_strand_id
1 'polypeptide(L)'
;MTDDMTEETRHVRVRVELVLEISEPDELIRAAWARIEGDELMPREERDLASQAVSRDEAEAVAYLIDPLDLVGEVPGVVLSQASWSSELAEYDPDEPWDGEDEDEED
;
A
#
# COMPACT_ATOMS: atom_id res chain seq x y z
N MET A 1 -28.13 -34.27 13.89
CA MET A 1 -26.81 -34.11 13.26
C MET A 1 -26.77 -32.69 12.77
N THR A 2 -26.22 -31.81 13.59
CA THR A 2 -25.90 -30.45 13.17
C THR A 2 -24.64 -30.61 12.34
N ASP A 3 -24.78 -30.47 11.02
CA ASP A 3 -23.65 -30.39 10.12
C ASP A 3 -22.93 -29.08 10.49
N ASP A 4 -21.83 -29.21 11.22
CA ASP A 4 -20.89 -28.13 11.47
C ASP A 4 -20.24 -27.85 10.12
N MET A 5 -20.93 -27.09 9.28
CA MET A 5 -20.35 -26.52 8.07
C MET A 5 -19.35 -25.48 8.56
N THR A 6 -18.13 -25.91 8.87
CA THR A 6 -16.98 -25.01 8.88
C THR A 6 -16.89 -24.46 7.46
N GLU A 7 -17.43 -23.27 7.24
CA GLU A 7 -17.21 -22.53 6.01
C GLU A 7 -15.69 -22.34 5.90
N GLU A 8 -15.01 -23.17 5.10
CA GLU A 8 -13.59 -22.99 4.82
C GLU A 8 -13.42 -21.64 4.12
N THR A 9 -12.92 -20.66 4.86
CA THR A 9 -12.53 -19.36 4.32
C THR A 9 -11.45 -19.55 3.26
N ARG A 10 -11.79 -19.21 2.02
CA ARG A 10 -10.85 -19.23 0.89
C ARG A 10 -10.03 -17.95 0.90
N HIS A 11 -8.71 -18.09 0.96
CA HIS A 11 -7.78 -16.96 0.94
C HIS A 11 -7.02 -16.95 -0.40
N VAL A 12 -6.91 -15.77 -1.02
CA VAL A 12 -6.12 -15.56 -2.23
C VAL A 12 -5.05 -14.53 -1.90
N ARG A 13 -3.77 -14.87 -2.16
CA ARG A 13 -2.66 -13.93 -2.05
C ARG A 13 -2.42 -13.29 -3.41
N VAL A 14 -2.47 -11.96 -3.46
CA VAL A 14 -2.09 -11.17 -4.64
C VAL A 14 -0.67 -10.66 -4.46
N ARG A 15 0.17 -10.78 -5.50
CA ARG A 15 1.48 -10.10 -5.57
C ARG A 15 1.29 -8.89 -6.47
N VAL A 16 1.74 -7.72 -6.00
CA VAL A 16 1.57 -6.45 -6.71
C VAL A 16 2.89 -5.70 -6.66
N GLU A 17 3.25 -5.10 -7.79
CA GLU A 17 4.35 -4.16 -7.92
C GLU A 17 3.79 -2.89 -8.57
N LEU A 18 4.11 -1.73 -8.00
CA LEU A 18 3.57 -0.44 -8.39
C LEU A 18 4.70 0.57 -8.46
N VAL A 19 4.80 1.27 -9.59
CA VAL A 19 5.63 2.46 -9.73
C VAL A 19 4.72 3.63 -10.04
N LEU A 20 4.89 4.72 -9.30
CA LEU A 20 4.07 5.92 -9.41
C LEU A 20 4.97 7.10 -9.79
N GLU A 21 4.53 7.87 -10.78
CA GLU A 21 5.15 9.17 -11.08
C GLU A 21 4.64 10.23 -10.12
N ILE A 22 5.55 10.99 -9.51
CA ILE A 22 5.21 12.11 -8.62
C ILE A 22 5.33 13.41 -9.42
N SER A 23 4.20 13.91 -9.91
CA SER A 23 4.16 15.15 -10.70
C SER A 23 4.19 16.43 -9.84
N GLU A 24 3.68 16.37 -8.60
CA GLU A 24 3.59 17.51 -7.67
C GLU A 24 4.04 17.15 -6.24
N PRO A 25 5.36 17.09 -5.97
CA PRO A 25 5.90 16.66 -4.67
C PRO A 25 5.39 17.48 -3.47
N ASP A 26 5.31 18.80 -3.63
CA ASP A 26 4.83 19.67 -2.55
C ASP A 26 3.33 19.44 -2.24
N GLU A 27 2.51 19.11 -3.24
CA GLU A 27 1.10 18.79 -3.01
C GLU A 27 0.96 17.44 -2.30
N LEU A 28 1.74 16.45 -2.71
CA LEU A 28 1.82 15.14 -2.07
C LEU A 28 2.15 15.26 -0.57
N ILE A 29 3.22 15.98 -0.22
CA ILE A 29 3.63 16.17 1.18
C ILE A 29 2.53 16.89 1.97
N ARG A 30 1.92 17.93 1.41
CA ARG A 30 0.81 18.65 2.07
C ARG A 30 -0.39 17.74 2.31
N ALA A 31 -0.73 16.87 1.36
CA ALA A 31 -1.83 15.92 1.51
C ALA A 31 -1.54 14.92 2.62
N ALA A 32 -0.32 14.38 2.69
CA ALA A 32 0.10 13.47 3.76
C ALA A 32 0.02 14.17 5.13
N TRP A 33 0.55 15.39 5.26
CA TRP A 33 0.42 16.18 6.48
C TRP A 33 -1.03 16.43 6.89
N ALA A 34 -1.90 16.81 5.94
CA ALA A 34 -3.30 17.05 6.23
C ALA A 34 -4.01 15.79 6.75
N ARG A 35 -3.67 14.61 6.21
CA ARG A 35 -4.18 13.32 6.68
C ARG A 35 -3.68 13.00 8.10
N ILE A 36 -2.38 13.16 8.36
CA ILE A 36 -1.75 12.90 9.67
C ILE A 36 -2.33 13.81 10.76
N GLU A 37 -2.42 15.11 10.49
CA GLU A 37 -2.96 16.09 11.44
C GLU A 37 -4.48 15.90 11.66
N GLY A 38 -5.18 15.39 10.65
CA GLY A 38 -6.61 15.07 10.73
C GLY A 38 -6.93 13.77 11.46
N ASP A 39 -5.95 12.91 11.74
CA ASP A 39 -6.16 11.65 12.45
C ASP A 39 -6.21 11.90 13.97
N GLU A 40 -7.43 11.99 14.51
CA GLU A 40 -7.67 12.19 15.95
C GLU A 40 -7.37 10.93 16.79
N LEU A 41 -7.32 9.76 16.18
CA LEU A 41 -7.06 8.48 16.85
C LEU A 41 -5.55 8.22 17.00
N MET A 42 -4.72 8.87 16.19
CA MET A 42 -3.28 8.76 16.24
C MET A 42 -2.69 9.41 17.51
N PRO A 43 -1.93 8.67 18.34
CA PRO A 43 -1.17 9.22 19.45
C PRO A 43 -0.23 10.35 19.01
N ARG A 44 0.00 11.33 19.89
CA ARG A 44 0.83 12.51 19.55
C ARG A 44 2.25 12.16 19.11
N GLU A 45 2.90 11.22 19.80
CA GLU A 45 4.27 10.79 19.48
C GLU A 45 4.32 10.12 18.11
N GLU A 46 3.33 9.29 17.79
CA GLU A 46 3.20 8.64 16.49
C GLU A 46 2.93 9.67 15.38
N ARG A 47 2.07 10.65 15.63
CA ARG A 47 1.82 11.77 14.73
C ARG A 47 3.09 12.56 14.43
N ASP A 48 3.86 12.91 15.47
CA ASP A 48 5.11 13.65 15.32
C ASP A 48 6.15 12.85 14.50
N LEU A 49 6.18 11.52 14.64
CA LEU A 49 7.06 10.63 13.85
C LEU A 49 6.59 10.52 12.39
N ALA A 50 5.31 10.28 12.15
CA ALA A 50 4.73 10.20 10.81
C ALA A 50 4.93 11.51 10.05
N SER A 51 4.62 12.65 10.67
CA SER A 51 4.80 13.99 10.06
C SER A 51 6.26 14.25 9.68
N GLN A 52 7.22 13.79 10.49
CA GLN A 52 8.64 13.88 10.17
C GLN A 52 9.04 12.96 9.01
N ALA A 53 8.54 11.73 8.97
CA ALA A 53 8.84 10.77 7.91
C ALA A 53 8.40 11.31 6.53
N VAL A 54 7.12 11.65 6.40
CA VAL A 54 6.56 12.13 5.12
C VAL A 54 7.12 13.50 4.68
N SER A 55 7.70 14.27 5.61
CA SER A 55 8.34 15.55 5.26
C SER A 55 9.74 15.41 4.69
N ARG A 56 10.36 14.23 4.83
CA ARG A 56 11.74 13.96 4.42
C ARG A 56 11.83 13.09 3.18
N ASP A 57 10.76 12.36 2.86
CA ASP A 57 10.75 11.34 1.83
C ASP A 57 9.37 11.27 1.18
N GLU A 58 9.32 11.49 -0.14
CA GLU A 58 8.10 11.39 -0.93
C GLU A 58 7.55 9.95 -0.96
N ALA A 59 8.41 8.94 -0.89
CA ALA A 59 7.98 7.55 -0.81
C ALA A 59 7.16 7.33 0.46
N GLU A 60 7.62 7.81 1.62
CA GLU A 60 6.87 7.76 2.88
C GLU A 60 5.53 8.49 2.78
N ALA A 61 5.49 9.63 2.09
CA ALA A 61 4.24 10.35 1.85
C ALA A 61 3.27 9.52 1.00
N VAL A 62 3.75 8.83 -0.04
CA VAL A 62 2.96 7.90 -0.85
C VAL A 62 2.44 6.74 0.02
N ALA A 63 3.31 6.04 0.75
CA ALA A 63 2.90 4.91 1.60
C ALA A 63 1.86 5.30 2.65
N TYR A 64 1.95 6.52 3.20
CA TYR A 64 0.97 7.01 4.16
C TYR A 64 -0.39 7.33 3.51
N LEU A 65 -0.39 7.77 2.25
CA LEU A 65 -1.59 8.22 1.57
C LEU A 65 -2.38 7.09 0.92
N ILE A 66 -1.74 6.04 0.42
CA ILE A 66 -2.49 4.95 -0.20
C ILE A 66 -3.18 4.12 0.90
N ASP A 67 -4.47 3.80 0.72
CA ASP A 67 -5.20 2.86 1.58
C ASP A 67 -5.35 1.51 0.84
N PRO A 68 -4.75 0.42 1.33
CA PRO A 68 -4.91 -0.90 0.73
C PRO A 68 -6.36 -1.39 0.67
N LEU A 69 -7.22 -0.96 1.60
CA LEU A 69 -8.65 -1.30 1.58
C LEU A 69 -9.33 -0.68 0.37
N ASP A 70 -9.03 0.59 0.06
CA ASP A 70 -9.57 1.28 -1.10
C ASP A 70 -9.06 0.66 -2.41
N LEU A 71 -7.81 0.18 -2.45
CA LEU A 71 -7.23 -0.47 -3.64
C LEU A 71 -7.96 -1.75 -4.06
N VAL A 72 -8.47 -2.55 -3.12
CA VAL A 72 -9.13 -3.83 -3.41
C VAL A 72 -10.64 -3.82 -3.12
N GLY A 73 -11.16 -2.75 -2.52
CA GLY A 73 -12.50 -2.67 -1.96
C GLY A 73 -13.64 -2.78 -2.98
N GLU A 74 -13.36 -2.52 -4.26
CA GLU A 74 -14.34 -2.63 -5.33
C GLU A 74 -14.50 -4.06 -5.89
N VAL A 75 -13.65 -5.01 -5.47
CA VAL A 75 -13.72 -6.40 -5.94
C VAL A 75 -14.92 -7.12 -5.29
N PRO A 76 -15.89 -7.64 -6.07
CA PRO A 76 -17.10 -8.24 -5.49
C PRO A 76 -16.79 -9.49 -4.65
N GLY A 77 -17.31 -9.53 -3.41
CA GLY A 77 -17.25 -10.71 -2.56
C GLY A 77 -15.90 -10.95 -1.88
N VAL A 78 -15.00 -9.98 -1.85
CA VAL A 78 -13.74 -10.07 -1.11
C VAL A 78 -13.71 -9.11 0.07
N VAL A 79 -12.97 -9.50 1.11
CA VAL A 79 -12.67 -8.67 2.27
C VAL A 79 -11.16 -8.75 2.49
N LEU A 80 -10.49 -7.60 2.56
CA LEU A 80 -9.05 -7.56 2.83
C LEU A 80 -8.78 -8.09 4.24
N SER A 81 -8.09 -9.22 4.35
CA SER A 81 -7.74 -9.82 5.65
C SER A 81 -6.40 -9.31 6.19
N GLN A 82 -5.44 -9.03 5.29
CA GLN A 82 -4.11 -8.55 5.64
C GLN A 82 -3.53 -7.81 4.43
N ALA A 83 -2.87 -6.69 4.69
CA ALA A 83 -2.01 -5.99 3.73
C ALA A 83 -0.69 -5.62 4.41
N SER A 84 0.39 -5.66 3.65
CA SER A 84 1.70 -5.17 4.05
C SER A 84 2.40 -4.68 2.80
N TRP A 85 3.05 -3.54 2.90
CA TRP A 85 3.83 -2.94 1.83
C TRP A 85 4.93 -2.05 2.39
N SER A 86 5.81 -1.60 1.51
CA SER A 86 6.77 -0.54 1.74
C SER A 86 6.87 0.26 0.44
N SER A 87 7.33 1.50 0.55
CA SER A 87 7.57 2.37 -0.59
C SER A 87 9.03 2.78 -0.60
N GLU A 88 9.57 2.96 -1.79
CA GLU A 88 10.88 3.57 -2.01
C GLU A 88 10.86 4.40 -3.28
N LEU A 89 11.82 5.31 -3.42
CA LEU A 89 12.05 5.96 -4.70
C LEU A 89 12.66 4.94 -5.67
N ALA A 90 12.06 4.83 -6.85
CA ALA A 90 12.52 3.94 -7.90
C ALA A 90 12.91 4.74 -9.15
N GLU A 91 13.96 4.28 -9.84
CA GLU A 91 14.17 4.64 -11.24
C GLU A 91 13.16 3.86 -12.08
N TYR A 92 12.56 4.49 -13.09
CA TYR A 92 11.55 3.86 -13.94
C TYR A 92 11.91 4.02 -15.42
N ASP A 93 12.07 2.89 -16.10
CA ASP A 93 12.15 2.80 -17.55
C ASP A 93 10.92 2.02 -18.06
N PRO A 94 10.00 2.65 -18.81
CA PRO A 94 8.81 1.96 -19.33
C PRO A 94 9.12 0.88 -20.37
N ASP A 95 10.33 0.89 -20.95
CA ASP A 95 10.77 -0.13 -21.91
C ASP A 95 11.50 -1.30 -21.21
N GLU A 96 11.82 -1.17 -19.92
CA GLU A 96 12.42 -2.23 -19.12
C GLU A 96 11.32 -3.20 -18.63
N PRO A 97 11.47 -4.52 -18.86
CA PRO A 97 10.55 -5.48 -18.29
C PRO A 97 10.66 -5.45 -16.76
N TRP A 98 9.53 -5.58 -16.09
CA TRP A 98 9.54 -5.85 -14.66
C TRP A 98 10.22 -7.20 -14.43
N ASP A 99 11.13 -7.30 -13.45
CA ASP A 99 11.93 -8.50 -13.11
C ASP A 99 11.07 -9.71 -12.61
N GLY A 100 9.79 -9.76 -12.97
CA GLY A 100 8.82 -10.78 -12.61
C GLY A 100 8.27 -11.59 -13.80
N GLU A 101 8.87 -11.50 -15.00
CA GLU A 101 8.71 -12.60 -15.96
C GLU A 101 9.51 -13.78 -15.43
N ASP A 102 8.81 -14.68 -14.71
CA ASP A 102 9.37 -15.89 -14.12
C ASP A 102 10.41 -16.55 -15.05
N GLU A 103 11.66 -16.61 -14.59
CA GLU A 103 12.56 -17.70 -14.90
C GLU A 103 11.91 -19.01 -14.39
N ASP A 104 10.85 -19.46 -15.05
CA ASP A 104 10.45 -20.86 -15.10
C ASP A 104 11.46 -21.61 -16.01
N GLU A 105 12.77 -21.50 -15.73
CA GLU A 105 13.81 -22.40 -16.23
C GLU A 105 13.98 -23.56 -15.24
N GLU A 106 13.20 -24.62 -15.48
CA GLU A 106 13.45 -26.05 -15.23
C GLU A 106 14.32 -26.48 -14.01
N ASP A 107 13.70 -27.01 -12.95
CA ASP A 107 13.87 -28.40 -12.42
C ASP A 107 12.99 -28.72 -11.19
#